data_AF-A0A2N0AR13-F1
#
_entry.id   AF-A0A2N0AR13-F1
#
_cell.length_a   1.000
_cell.length_b   1.000
_cell.length_c   1.000
_cell.angle_alpha   90.00
_cell.angle_beta   90.00
_cell.angle_gamma   90.00
#
_symmetry.space_group_name_H-M   'P 1'
#
loop_
_entity.id
_entity.type
_entity.pdbx_description
1 polymer ?
#
loop_
_entity_poly.entity_id
_entity_poly.type
_entity_poly.pdbx_seq_one_letter_code
_entity_poly.pdbx_strand_id
1 'polypeptide(L)'
;MRPKTEAEEEDFSFYWKSCNQTEIKDLTQILRYISFYDAILTLRQCVTANKEEQIQIEKQTKKKIFDLIVLPKLEILESEITNEELIPLIGELKKEWEKTIYVFSNLYKSHEVLFLGKEREYTLAINRVLYSEMPESRRKTLILRLLQDMKQQNKNTFQLFYYSKQNPWSSSNLIEENSESKQFYLSLIEEWKVDPDFEPEQLSSLREFQNCLDEIPILNEKIRLLGFFGFFSDYGRFTSKHQLTFSQTNQTRVRFVRQTLFRSHHFQKRLENVLTSCKNSVQSVKEI
;
A
#
# COMPACT_ATOMS: atom_id res chain seq x y z
N MET A 1 11.05 -0.59 2.43
CA MET A 1 11.40 0.82 2.74
C MET A 1 12.75 1.11 2.08
N ARG A 2 12.85 2.03 1.11
CA ARG A 2 14.18 2.54 0.72
C ARG A 2 14.77 3.17 1.98
N PRO A 3 15.97 2.79 2.44
CA PRO A 3 16.64 3.59 3.45
C PRO A 3 16.78 4.99 2.86
N LYS A 4 16.09 5.96 3.48
CA LYS A 4 16.14 7.36 3.04
C LYS A 4 17.61 7.78 3.04
N THR A 5 18.03 8.50 2.02
CA THR A 5 19.42 8.94 2.02
C THR A 5 19.60 9.98 3.13
N GLU A 6 20.79 10.03 3.72
CA GLU A 6 21.13 11.05 4.71
C GLU A 6 20.80 12.46 4.18
N ALA A 7 21.10 12.71 2.90
CA ALA A 7 20.76 13.96 2.22
C ALA A 7 19.24 14.28 2.20
N GLU A 8 18.36 13.30 1.95
CA GLU A 8 16.92 13.57 1.95
C GLU A 8 16.38 13.88 3.36
N GLU A 9 16.95 13.28 4.41
CA GLU A 9 16.61 13.57 5.81
C GLU A 9 17.19 14.92 6.28
N GLU A 10 18.34 15.33 5.78
CA GLU A 10 18.90 16.67 5.95
C GLU A 10 18.00 17.74 5.32
N ASP A 11 17.57 17.52 4.06
CA ASP A 11 16.62 18.40 3.36
C ASP A 11 15.31 18.53 4.14
N PHE A 12 14.72 17.41 4.57
CA PHE A 12 13.52 17.42 5.40
C PHE A 12 13.73 18.27 6.66
N SER A 13 14.85 18.05 7.36
CA SER A 13 15.18 18.77 8.60
C SER A 13 15.38 20.27 8.37
N PHE A 14 16.00 20.65 7.26
CA PHE A 14 16.22 22.04 6.87
C PHE A 14 14.89 22.76 6.61
N TYR A 15 14.04 22.22 5.74
CA TYR A 15 12.75 22.83 5.42
C TYR A 15 11.80 22.81 6.61
N TRP A 16 11.84 21.74 7.42
CA TRP A 16 11.08 21.65 8.66
C TRP A 16 11.42 22.79 9.61
N LYS A 17 12.71 23.03 9.90
CA LYS A 17 13.13 24.13 10.78
C LYS A 17 12.72 25.50 10.23
N SER A 18 12.79 25.67 8.92
CA SER A 18 12.53 26.94 8.23
C SER A 18 11.05 27.28 8.06
N CYS A 19 10.13 26.29 8.11
CA CYS A 19 8.70 26.53 8.07
C CYS A 19 8.21 27.11 9.41
N ASN A 20 7.70 28.33 9.41
CA ASN A 20 7.28 28.99 10.66
C ASN A 20 5.86 28.62 11.12
N GLN A 21 5.09 27.88 10.31
CA GLN A 21 3.71 27.55 10.64
C GLN A 21 3.57 26.19 11.33
N THR A 22 3.11 26.22 12.59
CA THR A 22 2.98 25.04 13.46
C THR A 22 2.01 23.99 12.92
N GLU A 23 0.84 24.38 12.41
CA GLU A 23 -0.13 23.40 11.89
C GLU A 23 0.39 22.70 10.62
N ILE A 24 1.10 23.42 9.73
CA ILE A 24 1.73 22.80 8.55
C ILE A 24 2.84 21.84 8.96
N LYS A 25 3.64 22.21 9.98
CA LYS A 25 4.58 21.29 10.62
C LYS A 25 3.86 20.03 11.11
N ASP A 26 2.86 20.16 11.97
CA ASP A 26 2.13 19.01 12.50
C ASP A 26 1.56 18.09 11.40
N LEU A 27 0.95 18.66 10.37
CA LEU A 27 0.44 17.90 9.23
C LEU A 27 1.55 17.23 8.42
N THR A 28 2.69 17.89 8.23
CA THR A 28 3.82 17.31 7.48
C THR A 28 4.54 16.21 8.25
N GLN A 29 4.48 16.22 9.58
CA GLN A 29 4.91 15.10 10.42
C GLN A 29 4.05 13.85 10.15
N ILE A 30 2.73 14.03 10.10
CA ILE A 30 1.79 12.95 9.75
C ILE A 30 2.00 12.52 8.29
N LEU A 31 2.14 13.48 7.37
CA LEU A 31 2.36 13.20 5.96
C LEU A 31 3.68 12.45 5.74
N ARG A 32 4.75 12.76 6.49
CA ARG A 32 6.03 12.02 6.43
C ARG A 32 5.87 10.54 6.76
N TYR A 33 4.91 10.21 7.63
CA TYR A 33 4.57 8.83 7.97
C TYR A 33 3.89 8.09 6.80
N ILE A 34 3.15 8.83 5.97
CA ILE A 34 2.39 8.30 4.84
C ILE A 34 3.25 8.33 3.56
N SER A 35 3.71 9.53 3.17
CA SER A 35 4.52 9.84 1.99
C SER A 35 5.61 10.89 2.32
N PHE A 36 6.86 10.44 2.36
CA PHE A 36 7.99 11.30 2.71
C PHE A 36 8.25 12.41 1.69
N TYR A 37 8.15 12.12 0.40
CA TYR A 37 8.36 13.12 -0.66
C TYR A 37 7.30 14.20 -0.66
N ASP A 38 6.02 13.83 -0.48
CA ASP A 38 4.95 14.82 -0.35
C ASP A 38 5.20 15.71 0.88
N ALA A 39 5.71 15.15 1.99
CA ALA A 39 6.05 15.92 3.17
C ALA A 39 7.17 16.94 2.92
N ILE A 40 8.25 16.55 2.23
CA ILE A 40 9.33 17.47 1.83
C ILE A 40 8.79 18.59 0.93
N LEU A 41 7.98 18.24 -0.07
CA LEU A 41 7.41 19.22 -1.01
C LEU A 41 6.52 20.24 -0.29
N THR A 42 5.67 19.79 0.63
CA THR A 42 4.83 20.67 1.45
C THR A 42 5.67 21.60 2.32
N LEU A 43 6.74 21.11 2.94
CA LEU A 43 7.63 21.94 3.75
C LEU A 43 8.37 22.99 2.90
N ARG A 44 8.85 22.59 1.72
CA ARG A 44 9.49 23.52 0.77
C ARG A 44 8.53 24.64 0.36
N GLN A 45 7.27 24.32 0.08
CA GLN A 45 6.23 25.31 -0.22
C GLN A 45 5.95 26.23 0.99
N CYS A 46 5.91 25.69 2.21
CA CYS A 46 5.71 26.48 3.43
C CYS A 46 6.77 27.58 3.59
N VAL A 47 8.03 27.27 3.31
CA VAL A 47 9.15 28.22 3.47
C VAL A 47 9.01 29.43 2.56
N THR A 48 8.47 29.25 1.35
CA THR A 48 8.35 30.33 0.36
C THR A 48 6.98 31.02 0.35
N ALA A 49 5.99 30.45 1.04
CA ALA A 49 4.60 30.89 0.96
C ALA A 49 4.29 32.09 1.84
N ASN A 50 3.49 33.01 1.31
CA ASN A 50 2.87 34.08 2.08
C ASN A 50 1.71 33.56 2.96
N LYS A 51 1.11 34.42 3.78
CA LYS A 51 0.07 34.03 4.75
C LYS A 51 -1.17 33.39 4.11
N GLU A 52 -1.61 33.87 2.95
CA GLU A 52 -2.79 33.33 2.25
C GLU A 52 -2.49 31.97 1.61
N GLU A 53 -1.31 31.85 1.00
CA GLU A 53 -0.79 30.60 0.44
C GLU A 53 -0.62 29.53 1.52
N GLN A 54 -0.17 29.90 2.72
CA GLN A 54 -0.07 28.97 3.85
C GLN A 54 -1.41 28.35 4.24
N ILE A 55 -2.51 29.12 4.22
CA ILE A 55 -3.87 28.58 4.47
C ILE A 55 -4.25 27.56 3.39
N GLN A 56 -3.89 27.84 2.13
CA GLN A 56 -4.14 26.89 1.04
C GLN A 56 -3.30 25.63 1.17
N ILE A 57 -2.02 25.75 1.52
CA ILE A 57 -1.10 24.62 1.77
C ILE A 57 -1.66 23.74 2.88
N GLU A 58 -2.13 24.33 3.99
CA GLU A 58 -2.74 23.57 5.08
C GLU A 58 -3.95 22.74 4.59
N LYS A 59 -4.90 23.37 3.88
CA LYS A 59 -6.09 22.69 3.33
C LYS A 59 -5.70 21.57 2.35
N GLN A 60 -4.75 21.84 1.46
CA GLN A 60 -4.27 20.87 0.48
C GLN A 60 -3.55 19.71 1.16
N THR A 61 -2.78 19.96 2.22
CA THR A 61 -2.07 18.93 3.00
C THR A 61 -3.06 18.01 3.73
N LYS A 62 -4.10 18.57 4.37
CA LYS A 62 -5.18 17.79 4.99
C LYS A 62 -5.88 16.90 3.98
N LYS A 63 -6.24 17.46 2.81
CA LYS A 63 -6.85 16.70 1.71
C LYS A 63 -5.91 15.60 1.21
N LYS A 64 -4.61 15.90 1.03
CA LYS A 64 -3.61 14.93 0.58
C LYS A 64 -3.48 13.76 1.56
N ILE A 65 -3.41 14.03 2.86
CA ILE A 65 -3.38 12.98 3.89
C ILE A 65 -4.62 12.08 3.75
N PHE A 66 -5.81 12.67 3.67
CA PHE A 66 -7.05 11.92 3.49
C PHE A 66 -7.05 11.07 2.20
N ASP A 67 -6.63 11.67 1.09
CA ASP A 67 -6.54 11.00 -0.20
C ASP A 67 -5.53 9.85 -0.20
N LEU A 68 -4.44 9.94 0.57
CA LEU A 68 -3.42 8.89 0.61
C LEU A 68 -3.79 7.72 1.54
N ILE A 69 -4.70 7.92 2.49
CA ILE A 69 -5.10 6.87 3.46
C ILE A 69 -6.40 6.17 3.06
N VAL A 70 -7.15 6.70 2.09
CA VAL A 70 -8.38 6.11 1.57
C VAL A 70 -8.13 5.53 0.19
N LEU A 71 -8.24 4.21 0.05
CA LEU A 71 -8.31 3.59 -1.27
C LEU A 71 -9.69 3.92 -1.91
N PRO A 72 -9.74 4.42 -3.16
CA PRO A 72 -11.01 4.62 -3.83
C PRO A 72 -11.78 3.31 -3.95
N LYS A 73 -13.11 3.37 -3.76
CA LYS A 73 -13.97 2.22 -4.03
C LYS A 73 -14.02 1.99 -5.54
N LEU A 74 -13.75 0.76 -5.97
CA LEU A 74 -14.13 0.28 -7.30
C LEU A 74 -15.48 -0.42 -7.16
N GLU A 75 -16.55 0.31 -7.43
CA GLU A 75 -17.89 -0.25 -7.60
C GLU A 75 -18.24 -0.05 -9.07
N ILE A 76 -18.75 -1.09 -9.72
CA ILE A 76 -19.14 -1.05 -11.12
C ILE A 76 -20.66 -1.20 -11.12
N LEU A 77 -21.35 -0.13 -11.52
CA LEU A 77 -22.80 -0.12 -11.59
C LEU A 77 -23.21 -0.67 -12.94
N GLU A 78 -23.54 -1.96 -13.00
CA GLU A 78 -23.92 -2.61 -14.25
C GLU A 78 -25.12 -1.94 -14.92
N SER A 79 -26.03 -1.35 -14.13
CA SER A 79 -27.17 -0.57 -14.60
C SER A 79 -26.80 0.69 -15.40
N GLU A 80 -25.59 1.22 -15.23
CA GLU A 80 -25.09 2.40 -15.95
C GLU A 80 -24.43 2.02 -17.29
N ILE A 81 -24.23 0.73 -17.56
CA ILE A 81 -23.59 0.23 -18.78
C ILE A 81 -24.68 -0.01 -19.82
N THR A 82 -24.88 0.96 -20.71
CA THR A 82 -25.91 0.89 -21.76
C THR A 82 -25.52 0.01 -22.95
N ASN A 83 -24.23 -0.27 -23.14
CA ASN A 83 -23.72 -1.11 -24.22
C ASN A 83 -23.37 -2.52 -23.72
N GLU A 84 -24.17 -3.52 -24.12
CA GLU A 84 -24.00 -4.91 -23.71
C GLU A 84 -22.62 -5.50 -24.07
N GLU A 85 -21.97 -5.05 -25.15
CA GLU A 85 -20.64 -5.52 -25.53
C GLU A 85 -19.55 -5.14 -24.51
N LEU A 86 -19.78 -4.12 -23.68
CA LEU A 86 -18.83 -3.68 -22.66
C LEU A 86 -18.88 -4.54 -21.40
N ILE A 87 -20.01 -5.16 -21.10
CA ILE A 87 -20.22 -5.99 -19.90
C ILE A 87 -19.11 -7.04 -19.73
N PRO A 88 -18.79 -7.90 -20.73
CA PRO A 88 -17.74 -8.90 -20.57
C PRO A 88 -16.35 -8.27 -20.38
N LEU A 89 -16.06 -7.16 -21.09
CA LEU A 89 -14.77 -6.46 -20.97
C LEU A 89 -14.59 -5.84 -19.58
N ILE A 90 -15.66 -5.31 -19.01
CA ILE A 90 -15.67 -4.73 -17.67
C ILE A 90 -15.53 -5.83 -16.62
N GLY A 91 -16.16 -6.99 -16.82
CA GLY A 91 -15.94 -8.18 -16.00
C GLY A 91 -14.48 -8.65 -16.00
N GLU A 92 -13.82 -8.67 -17.17
CA GLU A 92 -12.38 -8.95 -17.25
C GLU A 92 -11.53 -7.88 -16.57
N LEU A 93 -11.86 -6.60 -16.77
CA LEU A 93 -11.16 -5.48 -16.16
C LEU A 93 -11.21 -5.55 -14.63
N LYS A 94 -12.38 -5.87 -14.07
CA LYS A 94 -12.55 -6.08 -12.62
C LYS A 94 -11.67 -7.21 -12.12
N LYS A 95 -11.61 -8.35 -12.83
CA LYS A 95 -10.76 -9.49 -12.44
C LYS A 95 -9.27 -9.14 -12.47
N GLU A 96 -8.82 -8.43 -13.50
CA GLU A 96 -7.41 -7.99 -13.58
C GLU A 96 -7.08 -6.94 -12.53
N TRP A 97 -8.02 -6.05 -12.21
CA TRP A 97 -7.92 -5.15 -11.08
C TRP A 97 -7.78 -5.89 -9.76
N GLU A 98 -8.66 -6.84 -9.45
CA GLU A 98 -8.57 -7.64 -8.22
C GLU A 98 -7.20 -8.34 -8.10
N LYS A 99 -6.66 -8.88 -9.21
CA LYS A 99 -5.30 -9.44 -9.22
C LYS A 99 -4.25 -8.38 -8.92
N THR A 100 -4.30 -7.22 -9.57
CA THR A 100 -3.35 -6.12 -9.32
C THR A 100 -3.38 -5.69 -7.85
N ILE A 101 -4.58 -5.46 -7.29
CA ILE A 101 -4.78 -4.92 -5.94
C ILE A 101 -4.51 -5.96 -4.84
N TYR A 102 -4.90 -7.21 -5.04
CA TYR A 102 -4.94 -8.19 -3.94
C TYR A 102 -3.91 -9.31 -4.06
N VAL A 103 -3.32 -9.51 -5.24
CA VAL A 103 -2.30 -10.54 -5.47
C VAL A 103 -0.94 -9.91 -5.73
N PHE A 104 -0.82 -9.12 -6.81
CA PHE A 104 0.46 -8.61 -7.28
C PHE A 104 1.01 -7.46 -6.43
N SER A 105 0.16 -6.71 -5.73
CA SER A 105 0.57 -5.68 -4.76
C SER A 105 1.35 -6.22 -3.56
N ASN A 106 1.24 -7.52 -3.28
CA ASN A 106 2.00 -8.17 -2.22
C ASN A 106 3.44 -8.46 -2.66
N LEU A 107 3.68 -8.53 -3.97
CA LEU A 107 4.99 -8.82 -4.52
C LEU A 107 5.91 -7.61 -4.42
N TYR A 108 7.15 -7.91 -4.06
CA TYR A 108 8.23 -6.94 -3.92
C TYR A 108 8.45 -6.10 -5.20
N LYS A 109 8.47 -4.77 -5.01
CA LYS A 109 9.20 -3.83 -5.89
C LYS A 109 10.15 -3.02 -5.03
N SER A 110 11.45 -3.21 -5.27
CA SER A 110 12.58 -2.62 -4.55
C SER A 110 12.55 -1.08 -4.45
N HIS A 111 11.78 -0.40 -5.30
CA HIS A 111 11.95 1.03 -5.55
C HIS A 111 10.66 1.86 -5.54
N GLU A 112 9.50 1.27 -5.26
CA GLU A 112 8.21 1.99 -5.30
C GLU A 112 7.58 2.07 -3.91
N VAL A 113 7.52 3.28 -3.36
CA VAL A 113 6.78 3.59 -2.14
C VAL A 113 5.30 3.71 -2.50
N LEU A 114 4.45 2.98 -1.76
CA LEU A 114 2.98 2.94 -1.81
C LEU A 114 2.38 2.37 -3.09
N PHE A 115 2.18 1.05 -3.10
CA PHE A 115 1.25 0.44 -4.06
C PHE A 115 -0.15 1.05 -3.95
N LEU A 116 -0.57 1.50 -2.76
CA LEU A 116 -1.79 2.32 -2.61
C LEU A 116 -1.89 3.44 -3.66
N GLY A 117 -0.76 4.06 -4.07
CA GLY A 117 -0.74 5.07 -5.13
C GLY A 117 -1.11 4.50 -6.51
N LYS A 118 -0.44 3.44 -6.96
CA LYS A 118 -0.72 2.82 -8.28
C LYS A 118 -2.06 2.11 -8.34
N GLU A 119 -2.40 1.41 -7.26
CA GLU A 119 -3.71 0.81 -7.05
C GLU A 119 -4.83 1.86 -7.15
N ARG A 120 -4.63 3.01 -6.48
CA ARG A 120 -5.51 4.16 -6.59
C ARG A 120 -5.53 4.75 -7.99
N GLU A 121 -4.40 4.89 -8.67
CA GLU A 121 -4.33 5.40 -10.05
C GLU A 121 -5.14 4.52 -11.01
N TYR A 122 -4.96 3.20 -10.98
CA TYR A 122 -5.78 2.29 -11.78
C TYR A 122 -7.25 2.38 -11.41
N THR A 123 -7.57 2.41 -10.12
CA THR A 123 -8.97 2.51 -9.66
C THR A 123 -9.62 3.81 -10.16
N LEU A 124 -8.94 4.95 -10.03
CA LEU A 124 -9.41 6.24 -10.52
C LEU A 124 -9.51 6.28 -12.03
N ALA A 125 -8.57 5.67 -12.76
CA ALA A 125 -8.61 5.59 -14.21
C ALA A 125 -9.81 4.75 -14.68
N ILE A 126 -10.08 3.62 -14.05
CA ILE A 126 -11.25 2.79 -14.34
C ILE A 126 -12.54 3.59 -14.06
N ASN A 127 -12.67 4.18 -12.86
CA ASN A 127 -13.83 5.00 -12.51
C ASN A 127 -14.05 6.14 -13.52
N ARG A 128 -12.97 6.83 -13.94
CA ARG A 128 -13.05 7.87 -14.96
C ARG A 128 -13.57 7.34 -16.29
N VAL A 129 -13.10 6.19 -16.74
CA VAL A 129 -13.54 5.60 -18.02
C VAL A 129 -14.99 5.15 -17.98
N LEU A 130 -15.42 4.55 -16.87
CA LEU A 130 -16.79 4.05 -16.71
C LEU A 130 -17.81 5.18 -16.55
N TYR A 131 -17.50 6.21 -15.77
CA TYR A 131 -18.48 7.21 -15.33
C TYR A 131 -18.37 8.57 -16.00
N SER A 132 -17.38 8.81 -16.86
CA SER A 132 -17.35 10.06 -17.64
C SER A 132 -18.28 9.96 -18.85
N GLU A 133 -18.90 11.09 -19.19
CA GLU A 133 -19.62 11.27 -20.45
C GLU A 133 -18.65 11.17 -21.63
N MET A 134 -18.72 10.07 -22.38
CA MET A 134 -17.93 9.87 -23.59
C MET A 134 -18.62 8.90 -24.56
N PRO A 135 -18.32 8.95 -25.86
CA PRO A 135 -18.85 7.98 -26.82
C PRO A 135 -18.49 6.53 -26.44
N GLU A 136 -19.44 5.60 -26.58
CA GLU A 136 -19.24 4.19 -26.23
C GLU A 136 -18.05 3.54 -26.96
N SER A 137 -17.81 3.90 -28.22
CA SER A 137 -16.66 3.43 -29.00
C SER A 137 -15.32 3.85 -28.38
N ARG A 138 -15.25 5.08 -27.86
CA ARG A 138 -14.09 5.58 -27.12
C ARG A 138 -13.95 4.88 -25.79
N ARG A 139 -15.05 4.67 -25.06
CA ARG A 139 -15.06 3.92 -23.79
C ARG A 139 -14.52 2.50 -23.97
N LYS A 140 -15.01 1.77 -24.98
CA LYS A 140 -14.53 0.43 -25.35
C LYS A 140 -13.01 0.41 -25.57
N THR A 141 -12.50 1.36 -26.34
CA THR A 141 -11.06 1.48 -26.63
C THR A 141 -10.23 1.73 -25.37
N LEU A 142 -10.71 2.59 -24.48
CA LEU A 142 -10.02 2.88 -23.21
C LEU A 142 -10.08 1.69 -22.24
N ILE A 143 -11.20 0.97 -22.17
CA ILE A 143 -11.32 -0.26 -21.37
C ILE A 143 -10.32 -1.31 -21.87
N LEU A 144 -10.25 -1.55 -23.19
CA LEU A 144 -9.31 -2.51 -23.78
C LEU A 144 -7.85 -2.12 -23.48
N ARG A 145 -7.52 -0.83 -23.58
CA ARG A 145 -6.18 -0.33 -23.24
C ARG A 145 -5.86 -0.55 -21.77
N LEU A 146 -6.77 -0.18 -20.85
CA LEU A 146 -6.58 -0.42 -19.42
C LEU A 146 -6.37 -1.90 -19.13
N LEU A 147 -7.17 -2.76 -19.74
CA LEU A 147 -7.05 -4.21 -19.59
C LEU A 147 -5.68 -4.73 -20.05
N GLN A 148 -5.19 -4.26 -21.20
CA GLN A 148 -3.87 -4.62 -21.73
C GLN A 148 -2.76 -4.12 -20.80
N ASP A 149 -2.82 -2.86 -20.37
CA ASP A 149 -1.83 -2.24 -19.49
C ASP A 149 -1.74 -2.99 -18.15
N MET A 150 -2.89 -3.36 -17.57
CA MET A 150 -2.94 -4.10 -16.30
C MET A 150 -2.42 -5.53 -16.44
N LYS A 151 -2.83 -6.27 -17.49
CA LYS A 151 -2.32 -7.62 -17.77
C LYS A 151 -0.79 -7.61 -17.93
N GLN A 152 -0.26 -6.64 -18.69
CA GLN A 152 1.18 -6.50 -18.90
C GLN A 152 1.90 -6.14 -17.59
N GLN A 153 1.34 -5.22 -16.80
CA GLN A 153 1.93 -4.82 -15.53
C GLN A 153 1.95 -5.95 -14.50
N ASN A 154 0.87 -6.73 -14.42
CA ASN A 154 0.75 -7.91 -13.57
C ASN A 154 1.82 -8.96 -13.94
N LYS A 155 1.96 -9.26 -15.24
CA LYS A 155 3.01 -10.14 -15.76
C LYS A 155 4.41 -9.65 -15.42
N ASN A 156 4.69 -8.37 -15.66
CA ASN A 156 6.00 -7.77 -15.36
C ASN A 156 6.32 -7.85 -13.87
N THR A 157 5.33 -7.55 -13.02
CA THR A 157 5.49 -7.59 -11.55
C THR A 157 5.82 -9.01 -11.08
N PHE A 158 5.10 -10.01 -11.60
CA PHE A 158 5.39 -11.41 -11.30
C PHE A 158 6.78 -11.84 -11.77
N GLN A 159 7.17 -11.50 -13.00
CA GLN A 159 8.49 -11.83 -13.53
C GLN A 159 9.62 -11.17 -12.72
N LEU A 160 9.47 -9.89 -12.37
CA LEU A 160 10.41 -9.20 -11.51
C LEU A 160 10.55 -9.91 -10.17
N PHE A 161 9.45 -10.27 -9.51
CA PHE A 161 9.50 -11.01 -8.25
C PHE A 161 10.20 -12.37 -8.40
N TYR A 162 9.87 -13.13 -9.44
CA TYR A 162 10.38 -14.49 -9.60
C TYR A 162 11.87 -14.51 -9.93
N TYR A 163 12.36 -13.59 -10.78
CA TYR A 163 13.74 -13.59 -11.25
C TYR A 163 14.66 -12.56 -10.55
N SER A 164 14.12 -11.67 -9.71
CA SER A 164 14.93 -10.68 -8.99
C SER A 164 15.81 -11.32 -7.94
N LYS A 165 17.12 -11.03 -7.99
CA LYS A 165 18.04 -11.28 -6.88
C LYS A 165 18.03 -10.17 -5.83
N GLN A 166 17.37 -9.04 -6.13
CA GLN A 166 17.25 -7.93 -5.19
C GLN A 166 16.25 -8.29 -4.10
N ASN A 167 16.61 -7.96 -2.86
CA ASN A 167 15.77 -8.07 -1.68
C ASN A 167 16.11 -6.91 -0.72
N PRO A 168 15.19 -6.55 0.21
CA PRO A 168 15.37 -5.38 1.06
C PRO A 168 16.47 -5.54 2.11
N TRP A 169 16.93 -6.77 2.36
CA TRP A 169 17.96 -7.08 3.35
C TRP A 169 19.35 -7.30 2.74
N SER A 170 19.46 -7.22 1.40
CA SER A 170 20.68 -7.61 0.67
C SER A 170 21.17 -9.04 0.99
N SER A 171 20.26 -9.95 1.35
CA SER A 171 20.57 -11.35 1.66
C SER A 171 21.29 -12.03 0.50
N SER A 172 22.27 -12.89 0.81
CA SER A 172 23.14 -13.51 -0.19
C SER A 172 22.48 -14.71 -0.89
N ASN A 173 21.51 -15.35 -0.22
CA ASN A 173 20.82 -16.53 -0.69
C ASN A 173 19.36 -16.56 -0.19
N LEU A 174 18.57 -17.50 -0.72
CA LEU A 174 17.14 -17.63 -0.44
C LEU A 174 16.85 -18.02 1.02
N ILE A 175 17.70 -18.80 1.65
CA ILE A 175 17.53 -19.24 3.05
C ILE A 175 17.65 -18.03 3.98
N GLU A 176 18.68 -17.21 3.81
CA GLU A 176 18.85 -15.94 4.54
C GLU A 176 17.67 -15.00 4.29
N GLU A 177 17.26 -14.84 3.03
CA GLU A 177 16.11 -13.98 2.68
C GLU A 177 14.81 -14.47 3.34
N ASN A 178 14.57 -15.78 3.35
CA ASN A 178 13.40 -16.37 4.00
C ASN A 178 13.46 -16.20 5.52
N SER A 179 14.65 -16.30 6.13
CA SER A 179 14.85 -16.07 7.56
C SER A 179 14.52 -14.63 7.94
N GLU A 180 15.10 -13.66 7.24
CA GLU A 180 14.85 -12.22 7.44
C GLU A 180 13.39 -11.86 7.19
N SER A 181 12.79 -12.38 6.10
CA SER A 181 11.38 -12.21 5.78
C SER A 181 10.49 -12.70 6.92
N LYS A 182 10.71 -13.94 7.37
CA LYS A 182 9.90 -14.58 8.42
C LYS A 182 10.01 -13.79 9.73
N GLN A 183 11.22 -13.43 10.14
CA GLN A 183 11.44 -12.63 11.34
C GLN A 183 10.75 -11.26 11.25
N PHE A 184 10.87 -10.56 10.13
CA PHE A 184 10.22 -9.28 9.91
C PHE A 184 8.69 -9.40 10.01
N TYR A 185 8.06 -10.37 9.35
CA TYR A 185 6.61 -10.55 9.39
C TYR A 185 6.11 -10.94 10.77
N LEU A 186 6.76 -11.90 11.44
CA LEU A 186 6.39 -12.32 12.78
C LEU A 186 6.48 -11.17 13.78
N SER A 187 7.53 -10.34 13.70
CA SER A 187 7.69 -9.17 14.57
C SER A 187 6.56 -8.15 14.43
N LEU A 188 6.08 -7.94 13.20
CA LEU A 188 4.95 -7.05 12.91
C LEU A 188 3.62 -7.65 13.37
N ILE A 189 3.41 -8.95 13.16
CA ILE A 189 2.19 -9.64 13.61
C ILE A 189 2.06 -9.55 15.13
N GLU A 190 3.14 -9.82 15.87
CA GLU A 190 3.11 -9.72 17.34
C GLU A 190 2.80 -8.30 17.82
N GLU A 191 3.27 -7.28 17.11
CA GLU A 191 2.90 -5.90 17.41
C GLU A 191 1.43 -5.59 17.09
N TRP A 192 0.90 -6.04 15.96
CA TRP A 192 -0.50 -5.81 15.59
C TRP A 192 -1.48 -6.57 16.48
N LYS A 193 -1.10 -7.74 17.00
CA LYS A 193 -1.96 -8.55 17.88
C LYS A 193 -2.31 -7.89 19.20
N VAL A 194 -1.44 -7.00 19.69
CA VAL A 194 -1.62 -6.27 20.95
C VAL A 194 -2.17 -4.86 20.73
N ASP A 195 -2.41 -4.48 19.48
CA ASP A 195 -2.92 -3.17 19.12
C ASP A 195 -4.44 -3.09 19.37
N PRO A 196 -4.93 -2.15 20.20
CA PRO A 196 -6.34 -2.03 20.52
C PRO A 196 -7.21 -1.57 19.35
N ASP A 197 -6.64 -1.10 18.25
CA ASP A 197 -7.40 -0.64 17.08
C ASP A 197 -7.75 -1.79 16.09
N PHE A 198 -7.29 -3.03 16.33
CA PHE A 198 -7.61 -4.21 15.52
C PHE A 198 -8.88 -4.92 16.00
N GLU A 199 -9.74 -5.30 15.06
CA GLU A 199 -10.99 -6.03 15.35
C GLU A 199 -10.73 -7.52 15.60
N PRO A 200 -11.59 -8.23 16.38
CA PRO A 200 -11.39 -9.64 16.73
C PRO A 200 -11.18 -10.59 15.54
N GLU A 201 -11.89 -10.37 14.44
CA GLU A 201 -11.76 -11.18 13.21
C GLU A 201 -10.38 -11.00 12.56
N GLN A 202 -9.83 -9.79 12.62
CA GLN A 202 -8.49 -9.47 12.14
C GLN A 202 -7.44 -10.15 13.01
N LEU A 203 -7.62 -10.11 14.34
CA LEU A 203 -6.74 -10.79 15.29
C LEU A 203 -6.72 -12.31 15.06
N SER A 204 -7.88 -12.92 14.75
CA SER A 204 -7.95 -14.34 14.37
C SER A 204 -7.14 -14.61 13.10
N SER A 205 -7.36 -13.80 12.07
CA SER A 205 -6.64 -13.91 10.79
C SER A 205 -5.12 -13.75 10.95
N LEU A 206 -4.67 -12.85 11.82
CA LEU A 206 -3.25 -12.64 12.13
C LEU A 206 -2.64 -13.85 12.86
N ARG A 207 -3.38 -14.47 13.79
CA ARG A 207 -2.92 -15.71 14.46
C ARG A 207 -2.81 -16.87 13.46
N GLU A 208 -3.79 -17.03 12.59
CA GLU A 208 -3.72 -18.03 11.52
C GLU A 208 -2.54 -17.79 10.58
N PHE A 209 -2.28 -16.52 10.25
CA PHE A 209 -1.16 -16.18 9.37
C PHE A 209 0.18 -16.49 10.03
N GLN A 210 0.34 -16.20 11.32
CA GLN A 210 1.54 -16.60 12.06
C GLN A 210 1.75 -18.12 12.06
N ASN A 211 0.72 -18.89 12.39
CA ASN A 211 0.81 -20.36 12.35
C ASN A 211 1.22 -20.86 10.95
N CYS A 212 0.63 -20.25 9.91
CA CYS A 212 0.98 -20.56 8.53
C CYS A 212 2.45 -20.25 8.18
N LEU A 213 2.97 -19.09 8.61
CA LEU A 213 4.37 -18.74 8.42
C LEU A 213 5.30 -19.71 9.16
N ASP A 214 4.90 -20.13 10.36
CA ASP A 214 5.65 -21.10 11.17
C ASP A 214 5.77 -22.46 10.48
N GLU A 215 4.71 -22.92 9.81
CA GLU A 215 4.69 -24.16 9.02
C GLU A 215 5.58 -24.13 7.76
N ILE A 216 5.97 -22.97 7.25
CA ILE A 216 6.87 -22.88 6.09
C ILE A 216 8.33 -22.97 6.56
N PRO A 217 9.08 -24.02 6.18
CA PRO A 217 10.47 -24.16 6.58
C PRO A 217 11.36 -23.21 5.78
N ILE A 218 12.28 -22.53 6.47
CA ILE A 218 13.21 -21.54 5.89
C ILE A 218 14.12 -22.19 4.84
N LEU A 219 14.44 -23.47 5.02
CA LEU A 219 15.28 -24.27 4.13
C LEU A 219 14.58 -24.66 2.81
N ASN A 220 13.29 -24.32 2.63
CA ASN A 220 12.57 -24.64 1.41
C ASN A 220 13.02 -23.74 0.25
N GLU A 221 13.67 -24.33 -0.76
CA GLU A 221 14.18 -23.61 -1.93
C GLU A 221 13.11 -23.25 -2.97
N LYS A 222 11.90 -23.83 -2.87
CA LYS A 222 10.80 -23.57 -3.82
C LYS A 222 9.91 -22.39 -3.40
N ILE A 223 9.95 -22.00 -2.13
CA ILE A 223 9.10 -20.93 -1.59
C ILE A 223 9.96 -19.73 -1.25
N ARG A 224 9.57 -18.58 -1.80
CA ARG A 224 10.17 -17.29 -1.50
C ARG A 224 9.22 -16.45 -0.65
N LEU A 225 9.50 -16.34 0.64
CA LEU A 225 8.67 -15.61 1.61
C LEU A 225 8.62 -14.09 1.36
N LEU A 226 9.55 -13.56 0.58
CA LEU A 226 9.51 -12.17 0.13
C LEU A 226 8.21 -11.81 -0.63
N GLY A 227 7.45 -12.81 -1.11
CA GLY A 227 6.15 -12.60 -1.77
C GLY A 227 5.07 -11.94 -0.90
N PHE A 228 5.26 -11.89 0.42
CA PHE A 228 4.36 -11.18 1.36
C PHE A 228 4.85 -9.78 1.71
N PHE A 229 6.05 -9.39 1.27
CA PHE A 229 6.71 -8.17 1.73
C PHE A 229 5.91 -6.92 1.44
N GLY A 230 5.23 -6.83 0.29
CA GLY A 230 4.43 -5.66 -0.06
C GLY A 230 3.34 -5.36 0.97
N PHE A 231 2.61 -6.38 1.43
CA PHE A 231 1.58 -6.22 2.45
C PHE A 231 2.17 -5.73 3.79
N PHE A 232 3.18 -6.44 4.30
CA PHE A 232 3.79 -6.09 5.58
C PHE A 232 4.56 -4.77 5.52
N SER A 233 5.18 -4.42 4.40
CA SER A 233 5.84 -3.12 4.24
C SER A 233 4.83 -1.98 4.11
N ASP A 234 3.70 -2.19 3.44
CA ASP A 234 2.69 -1.14 3.25
C ASP A 234 1.99 -0.79 4.56
N TYR A 235 1.62 -1.79 5.34
CA TYR A 235 0.87 -1.60 6.59
C TYR A 235 1.77 -1.54 7.83
N GLY A 236 2.93 -2.21 7.80
CA GLY A 236 3.85 -2.32 8.95
C GLY A 236 4.57 -1.02 9.28
N ARG A 237 4.52 -0.02 8.41
CA ARG A 237 4.95 1.34 8.76
C ARG A 237 4.00 2.04 9.74
N PHE A 238 2.77 1.55 9.92
CA PHE A 238 1.72 2.17 10.75
C PHE A 238 1.62 1.55 12.15
N THR A 239 2.77 1.26 12.76
CA THR A 239 2.93 0.67 14.08
C THR A 239 2.55 1.62 15.22
N SER A 240 2.20 1.07 16.38
CA SER A 240 1.80 1.88 17.55
C SER A 240 3.02 2.48 18.24
N LYS A 241 4.19 1.81 18.16
CA LYS A 241 5.45 2.29 18.75
C LYS A 241 5.88 3.67 18.23
N HIS A 242 5.67 3.93 16.94
CA HIS A 242 6.05 5.22 16.34
C HIS A 242 5.08 6.35 16.70
N GLN A 243 3.94 6.07 17.33
CA GLN A 243 3.02 7.12 17.79
C GLN A 243 3.58 7.91 18.98
N LEU A 244 4.39 7.27 19.82
CA LEU A 244 4.92 7.87 21.05
C LEU A 244 5.85 9.07 20.77
N THR A 245 6.36 9.20 19.55
CA THR A 245 7.21 10.32 19.13
C THR A 245 6.44 11.57 18.71
N PHE A 246 5.10 11.48 18.56
CA PHE A 246 4.26 12.60 18.17
C PHE A 246 3.75 13.39 19.37
N SER A 247 3.47 14.68 19.15
CA SER A 247 2.73 15.52 20.10
C SER A 247 1.36 14.90 20.42
N GLN A 248 0.79 15.20 21.59
CA GLN A 248 -0.51 14.65 22.02
C GLN A 248 -1.62 14.90 20.98
N THR A 249 -1.64 16.09 20.36
CA THR A 249 -2.59 16.43 19.28
C THR A 249 -2.38 15.55 18.04
N ASN A 250 -1.13 15.31 17.65
CA ASN A 250 -0.81 14.47 16.49
C ASN A 250 -1.04 12.99 16.77
N GLN A 251 -0.93 12.52 18.01
CA GLN A 251 -1.25 11.14 18.38
C GLN A 251 -2.69 10.78 18.00
N THR A 252 -3.66 11.65 18.28
CA THR A 252 -5.07 11.44 17.89
C THR A 252 -5.24 11.40 16.36
N ARG A 253 -4.57 12.31 15.64
CA ARG A 253 -4.63 12.34 14.16
C ARG A 253 -4.00 11.10 13.53
N VAL A 254 -2.85 10.65 14.05
CA VAL A 254 -2.18 9.42 13.60
C VAL A 254 -3.04 8.20 13.95
N ARG A 255 -3.66 8.16 15.13
CA ARG A 255 -4.61 7.09 15.48
C ARG A 255 -5.77 7.01 14.49
N PHE A 256 -6.35 8.15 14.11
CA PHE A 256 -7.39 8.21 13.08
C PHE A 256 -6.91 7.65 11.73
N VAL A 257 -5.71 8.02 11.28
CA VAL A 257 -5.10 7.48 10.06
C VAL A 257 -5.00 5.96 10.11
N ARG A 258 -4.51 5.41 11.23
CA ARG A 258 -4.36 3.97 11.43
C ARG A 258 -5.69 3.25 11.41
N GLN A 259 -6.66 3.76 12.17
CA GLN A 259 -8.02 3.21 12.20
C GLN A 259 -8.64 3.21 10.80
N THR A 260 -8.47 4.30 10.04
CA THR A 260 -8.96 4.39 8.66
C THR A 260 -8.33 3.32 7.76
N LEU A 261 -7.03 3.06 7.90
CA LEU A 261 -6.32 2.05 7.11
C LEU A 261 -6.72 0.63 7.53
N PHE A 262 -6.60 0.28 8.81
CA PHE A 262 -6.82 -1.07 9.31
C PHE A 262 -8.30 -1.48 9.31
N ARG A 263 -9.25 -0.55 9.44
CA ARG A 263 -10.68 -0.86 9.32
C ARG A 263 -11.21 -0.76 7.89
N SER A 264 -10.35 -0.48 6.91
CA SER A 264 -10.77 -0.43 5.51
C SER A 264 -11.08 -1.83 4.97
N HIS A 265 -12.10 -1.92 4.12
CA HIS A 265 -12.37 -3.13 3.34
C HIS A 265 -11.14 -3.59 2.54
N HIS A 266 -10.33 -2.65 2.06
CA HIS A 266 -9.11 -2.95 1.33
C HIS A 266 -8.08 -3.70 2.19
N PHE A 267 -7.82 -3.26 3.42
CA PHE A 267 -6.93 -3.96 4.35
C PHE A 267 -7.44 -5.36 4.64
N GLN A 268 -8.73 -5.50 4.99
CA GLN A 268 -9.34 -6.80 5.26
C GLN A 268 -9.16 -7.74 4.06
N LYS A 269 -9.46 -7.26 2.84
CA LYS A 269 -9.37 -8.09 1.65
C LYS A 269 -7.94 -8.48 1.31
N ARG A 270 -6.96 -7.58 1.52
CA ARG A 270 -5.54 -7.92 1.35
C ARG A 270 -5.09 -8.95 2.40
N LEU A 271 -5.49 -8.80 3.66
CA LEU A 271 -5.17 -9.77 4.72
C LEU A 271 -5.70 -11.18 4.39
N GLU A 272 -6.95 -11.29 3.94
CA GLU A 272 -7.55 -12.54 3.47
C GLU A 272 -6.75 -13.20 2.33
N ASN A 273 -6.39 -12.42 1.31
CA ASN A 273 -5.68 -12.92 0.13
C ASN A 273 -4.24 -13.35 0.45
N VAL A 274 -3.55 -12.58 1.29
CA VAL A 274 -2.20 -12.92 1.73
C VAL A 274 -2.23 -14.18 2.59
N LEU A 275 -3.18 -14.31 3.52
CA LEU A 275 -3.36 -15.52 4.32
C LEU A 275 -3.66 -16.74 3.43
N THR A 276 -4.55 -16.60 2.44
CA THR A 276 -4.85 -17.67 1.47
C THR A 276 -3.61 -18.08 0.70
N SER A 277 -2.80 -17.11 0.27
CA SER A 277 -1.54 -17.36 -0.43
C SER A 277 -0.53 -18.09 0.45
N CYS A 278 -0.48 -17.77 1.74
CA CYS A 278 0.34 -18.51 2.71
C CYS A 278 -0.14 -19.96 2.84
N LYS A 279 -1.44 -20.19 3.03
CA LYS A 279 -2.02 -21.55 3.18
C LYS A 279 -1.74 -22.42 1.95
N ASN A 280 -1.87 -21.85 0.75
CA ASN A 280 -1.51 -22.51 -0.50
C ASN A 280 -0.01 -22.84 -0.56
N SER A 281 0.84 -21.97 -0.02
CA SER A 281 2.29 -22.23 0.06
C SER A 281 2.60 -23.38 1.02
N VAL A 282 1.90 -23.47 2.15
CA VAL A 282 2.03 -24.62 3.07
C VAL A 282 1.58 -25.92 2.41
N GLN A 283 0.46 -25.89 1.69
CA GLN A 283 -0.04 -27.07 0.97
C GLN A 283 0.96 -27.55 -0.09
N SER A 284 1.59 -26.65 -0.83
CA SER A 284 2.60 -27.02 -1.82
C SER A 284 3.88 -27.61 -1.20
N VAL A 285 4.16 -27.34 0.07
CA VAL A 285 5.19 -28.07 0.83
C VAL A 285 4.77 -29.50 1.13
N LYS A 286 3.49 -29.73 1.47
CA LYS A 286 2.96 -31.04 1.89
C LYS A 286 2.73 -32.02 0.73
N GLU A 287 2.59 -31.52 -0.50
CA GLU A 287 2.43 -32.32 -1.72
C GLU A 287 3.77 -32.87 -2.27
N ILE A 288 4.85 -32.76 -1.50
CA ILE A 288 6.21 -33.24 -1.79
C ILE A 288 6.55 -34.36 -0.81
#